data_AF-A0A967HFH5-F1
#
_entry.id   AF-A0A967HFH5-F1
#
_cell.length_a   1.000
_cell.length_b   1.000
_cell.length_c   1.000
_cell.angle_alpha   90.00
_cell.angle_beta   90.00
_cell.angle_gamma   90.00
#
_symmetry.space_group_name_H-M   'P 1'
#
loop_
_entity.id
_entity.type
_entity.pdbx_description
1 polymer ?
#
loop_
_entity_poly.entity_id
_entity_poly.type
_entity_poly.pdbx_seq_one_letter_code
_entity_poly.pdbx_strand_id
1 'polypeptide(L)'
;GTAGDLPDEDTRVMERVRGTAHAGDPNEHAVHGMGGLVMALDIRAPDDWRIDEPGAEGTRLYIHTDSTPGHAARRFGFVVQHGAEAPAPDSVPFPGPPLILRQGPPASIRLVNRTSEPTQIHWHGLELESYFDGVAGATGYEGRRTPAILPGDSFDVALRTDRPGTYIYHTHMTDLRQQASGLYGPLVVLPRDAEWDPEHDRIFIAGWGIGQQPELTGRPYLNGTRDGETLRMRAGETYRLRLINITMGNGSMRFRLVREGEPVRWTPLAHDAYDLPERQRTEMRAEQTVSVGETYDFEYTPEEDGELRMEIRAAGGALFAAQRIAVAPPPAPPAEQQIAAAVQAAPEDRREGATVLGYGPDGALSTLREGTNDMICLADDPASASWSVACYHASLDAFMQRGRDLRAEGTSGADVNAIRWKEVEDGTLSLPRGAILYVLHGSAWDAETGAVVDPYLRWVIYTPFATAEETGLPLAQRAPGEPWLMSPGTAGAHIMITPARDGG
;
A
#
# COMPACT_ATOMS: atom_id res chain seq x y z
N GLY A 1 -43.06 -45.43 -44.97
CA GLY A 1 -43.61 -44.10 -45.30
C GLY A 1 -42.75 -43.08 -44.62
N THR A 2 -42.07 -42.27 -45.44
CA THR A 2 -41.49 -40.94 -45.18
C THR A 2 -40.63 -40.75 -43.93
N ALA A 3 -39.32 -40.73 -44.18
CA ALA A 3 -38.35 -39.92 -43.45
C ALA A 3 -38.85 -38.47 -43.33
N GLY A 4 -38.75 -37.90 -42.13
CA GLY A 4 -38.80 -36.46 -41.93
C GLY A 4 -37.37 -35.94 -41.92
N ASP A 5 -37.03 -35.15 -42.92
CA ASP A 5 -35.81 -34.33 -42.95
C ASP A 5 -35.86 -33.33 -41.78
N LEU A 6 -34.88 -33.43 -40.88
CA LEU A 6 -34.49 -32.32 -40.02
C LEU A 6 -33.34 -31.59 -40.74
N PRO A 7 -33.38 -30.24 -40.84
CA PRO A 7 -32.33 -29.48 -41.48
C PRO A 7 -31.01 -29.62 -40.70
N ASP A 8 -29.97 -30.00 -41.43
CA ASP A 8 -28.58 -30.09 -41.01
C ASP A 8 -28.00 -28.66 -40.93
N GLU A 9 -28.35 -27.93 -39.88
CA GLU A 9 -27.67 -26.68 -39.54
C GLU A 9 -27.10 -26.77 -38.12
N ASP A 10 -25.82 -26.41 -38.02
CA ASP A 10 -25.08 -26.07 -36.80
C ASP A 10 -24.39 -27.18 -35.99
N THR A 11 -23.69 -28.11 -36.66
CA THR A 11 -22.61 -28.88 -36.02
C THR A 11 -21.23 -28.24 -36.28
N ARG A 12 -20.89 -27.19 -35.53
CA ARG A 12 -19.57 -26.51 -35.56
C ARG A 12 -18.46 -27.27 -34.82
N VAL A 13 -18.45 -28.60 -34.84
CA VAL A 13 -17.41 -29.40 -34.20
C VAL A 13 -16.85 -30.38 -35.23
N MET A 14 -15.71 -30.02 -35.82
CA MET A 14 -15.14 -30.76 -36.96
C MET A 14 -14.19 -31.90 -36.55
N GLU A 15 -13.82 -32.08 -35.28
CA GLU A 15 -12.93 -33.21 -34.94
C GLU A 15 -13.04 -33.69 -33.49
N ARG A 16 -12.85 -35.01 -33.31
CA ARG A 16 -12.70 -35.64 -31.99
C ARG A 16 -11.38 -35.21 -31.37
N VAL A 17 -11.47 -34.67 -30.15
CA VAL A 17 -10.37 -34.39 -29.23
C VAL A 17 -9.34 -35.51 -29.23
N ARG A 18 -8.15 -35.24 -29.77
CA ARG A 18 -6.93 -35.93 -29.33
C ARG A 18 -6.41 -35.14 -28.14
N GLY A 19 -6.53 -35.68 -26.94
CA GLY A 19 -5.72 -35.21 -25.83
C GLY A 19 -4.26 -35.42 -26.22
N THR A 20 -3.58 -34.35 -26.61
CA THR A 20 -2.14 -34.39 -26.79
C THR A 20 -1.53 -34.38 -25.40
N ALA A 21 -1.04 -35.53 -24.95
CA ALA A 21 0.13 -35.49 -24.08
C ALA A 21 1.20 -34.78 -24.92
N HIS A 22 1.58 -33.57 -24.50
CA HIS A 22 2.48 -32.68 -25.21
C HIS A 22 3.64 -33.46 -25.83
N ALA A 23 3.76 -33.42 -27.16
CA ALA A 23 4.97 -33.83 -27.85
C ALA A 23 5.96 -32.65 -27.77
N GLY A 24 6.58 -32.50 -26.60
CA GLY A 24 7.57 -31.49 -26.25
C GLY A 24 8.03 -31.75 -24.83
N ASP A 25 9.34 -31.91 -24.63
CA ASP A 25 10.12 -32.11 -23.39
C ASP A 25 9.38 -32.58 -22.10
N PRO A 26 9.76 -33.73 -21.49
CA PRO A 26 9.22 -34.17 -20.18
C PRO A 26 9.42 -33.20 -19.01
N ASN A 27 10.12 -32.06 -19.21
CA ASN A 27 10.22 -30.96 -18.26
C ASN A 27 9.10 -29.90 -18.37
N GLU A 28 8.14 -30.03 -19.30
CA GLU A 28 7.00 -29.12 -19.41
C GLU A 28 5.80 -29.52 -18.53
N HIS A 29 5.22 -28.50 -17.86
CA HIS A 29 3.96 -28.35 -17.09
C HIS A 29 3.23 -29.53 -16.45
N ALA A 30 3.13 -30.68 -17.10
CA ALA A 30 2.11 -31.70 -16.81
C ALA A 30 2.29 -32.41 -15.46
N VAL A 31 3.48 -32.34 -14.84
CA VAL A 31 3.80 -33.20 -13.70
C VAL A 31 3.93 -32.44 -12.36
N HIS A 32 4.24 -31.14 -12.36
CA HIS A 32 4.66 -30.43 -11.13
C HIS A 32 4.23 -28.94 -10.99
N GLY A 33 3.47 -28.31 -11.92
CA GLY A 33 3.16 -26.86 -11.94
C GLY A 33 1.67 -26.51 -11.85
N MET A 34 1.24 -25.36 -12.41
CA MET A 34 -0.19 -24.99 -12.64
C MET A 34 -0.89 -26.08 -13.47
N GLY A 35 -1.24 -27.18 -12.82
CA GLY A 35 -1.78 -28.37 -13.45
C GLY A 35 -3.27 -28.18 -13.69
N GLY A 36 -3.61 -27.86 -14.92
CA GLY A 36 -4.98 -27.84 -15.43
C GLY A 36 -5.07 -28.62 -16.74
N LEU A 37 -6.28 -29.05 -17.09
CA LEU A 37 -6.54 -29.59 -18.42
C LEU A 37 -6.43 -28.44 -19.43
N VAL A 38 -5.38 -28.44 -20.25
CA VAL A 38 -5.32 -27.59 -21.45
C VAL A 38 -6.17 -28.24 -22.53
N MET A 39 -7.18 -27.52 -23.01
CA MET A 39 -8.02 -27.94 -24.12
C MET A 39 -7.79 -27.00 -25.30
N ALA A 40 -7.29 -27.55 -26.40
CA ALA A 40 -7.25 -26.85 -27.68
C ALA A 40 -8.46 -27.26 -28.52
N LEU A 41 -9.19 -26.28 -29.04
CA LEU A 41 -10.33 -26.48 -29.93
C LEU A 41 -10.04 -25.74 -31.24
N ASP A 42 -10.06 -26.46 -32.36
CA ASP A 42 -9.98 -25.83 -33.68
C ASP A 42 -11.37 -25.33 -34.07
N ILE A 43 -11.55 -24.01 -34.03
CA ILE A 43 -12.81 -23.33 -34.36
C ILE A 43 -12.68 -22.66 -35.72
N ARG A 44 -13.65 -22.91 -36.62
CA ARG A 44 -13.74 -22.18 -37.89
C ARG A 44 -14.22 -20.75 -37.60
N ALA A 45 -13.36 -19.77 -37.89
CA ALA A 45 -13.72 -18.37 -37.78
C ALA A 45 -14.83 -18.00 -38.80
N PRO A 46 -15.75 -17.09 -38.45
CA PRO A 46 -16.71 -16.53 -39.40
C PRO A 46 -15.98 -15.64 -40.43
N ASP A 47 -16.60 -15.44 -41.60
CA ASP A 47 -15.96 -14.75 -42.74
C ASP A 47 -15.55 -13.29 -42.45
N ASP A 48 -16.18 -12.66 -41.46
CA ASP A 48 -15.93 -11.28 -41.02
C ASP A 48 -14.94 -11.17 -39.86
N TRP A 49 -14.50 -12.27 -39.25
CA TRP A 49 -13.51 -12.24 -38.17
C TRP A 49 -12.15 -11.77 -38.70
N ARG A 50 -11.46 -10.95 -37.91
CA ARG A 50 -10.11 -10.47 -38.18
C ARG A 50 -9.32 -10.56 -36.89
N ILE A 51 -8.04 -10.89 -37.00
CA ILE A 51 -7.13 -10.83 -35.86
C ILE A 51 -6.91 -9.37 -35.44
N ASP A 52 -6.81 -9.14 -34.13
CA ASP A 52 -6.36 -7.86 -33.61
C ASP A 52 -4.94 -7.56 -34.08
N GLU A 53 -4.72 -6.40 -34.69
CA GLU A 53 -3.39 -5.98 -35.12
C GLU A 53 -2.68 -5.20 -34.00
N PRO A 54 -1.44 -5.57 -33.63
CA PRO A 54 -0.63 -4.75 -32.74
C PRO A 54 -0.40 -3.37 -33.36
N GLY A 55 -0.64 -2.32 -32.58
CA GLY A 55 -0.34 -0.95 -32.93
C GLY A 55 1.17 -0.69 -33.02
N ALA A 56 1.53 0.36 -33.76
CA ALA A 56 2.92 0.78 -33.95
C ALA A 56 3.57 1.37 -32.69
N GLU A 57 2.76 1.88 -31.77
CA GLU A 57 3.15 2.40 -30.46
C GLU A 57 2.72 1.41 -29.38
N GLY A 58 3.62 1.08 -28.46
CA GLY A 58 3.35 0.06 -27.45
C GLY A 58 4.48 -0.14 -26.46
N THR A 59 4.17 -0.81 -25.36
CA THR A 59 5.14 -1.17 -24.32
C THR A 59 6.17 -2.14 -24.88
N ARG A 60 7.45 -1.94 -24.60
CA ARG A 60 8.49 -2.93 -24.91
C ARG A 60 8.88 -3.68 -23.65
N LEU A 61 8.71 -4.99 -23.68
CA LEU A 61 9.03 -5.88 -22.58
C LEU A 61 10.20 -6.77 -22.99
N TYR A 62 11.34 -6.56 -22.35
CA TYR A 62 12.55 -7.32 -22.60
C TYR A 62 12.59 -8.56 -21.69
N ILE A 63 12.96 -9.70 -22.27
CA ILE A 63 13.28 -10.92 -21.53
C ILE A 63 14.81 -10.99 -21.42
N HIS A 64 15.33 -10.79 -20.21
CA HIS A 64 16.76 -10.75 -19.91
C HIS A 64 17.20 -11.96 -19.08
N THR A 65 18.51 -12.20 -19.07
CA THR A 65 19.16 -13.18 -18.21
C THR A 65 20.53 -12.68 -17.75
N ASP A 66 20.96 -13.07 -16.55
CA ASP A 66 22.13 -12.52 -15.85
C ASP A 66 23.48 -13.12 -16.31
N SER A 67 23.51 -13.98 -17.33
CA SER A 67 24.74 -14.73 -17.69
C SER A 67 25.01 -14.90 -19.19
N THR A 68 26.30 -14.95 -19.51
CA THR A 68 26.88 -15.33 -20.81
C THR A 68 26.56 -16.79 -21.17
N PRO A 69 26.45 -17.16 -22.47
CA PRO A 69 26.11 -18.53 -22.88
C PRO A 69 27.06 -19.59 -22.28
N GLY A 70 26.51 -20.63 -21.65
CA GLY A 70 27.26 -21.79 -21.13
C GLY A 70 27.18 -22.04 -19.62
N HIS A 71 26.64 -21.09 -18.83
CA HIS A 71 26.43 -21.28 -17.39
C HIS A 71 25.07 -21.97 -17.11
N ALA A 72 25.09 -22.93 -16.18
CA ALA A 72 23.92 -23.77 -15.82
C ALA A 72 22.92 -23.10 -14.87
N ALA A 73 23.24 -21.94 -14.30
CA ALA A 73 22.42 -21.22 -13.32
C ALA A 73 22.06 -19.83 -13.86
N ARG A 74 20.89 -19.70 -14.49
CA ARG A 74 20.43 -18.46 -15.12
C ARG A 74 19.31 -17.85 -14.29
N ARG A 75 19.41 -16.59 -13.88
CA ARG A 75 18.22 -15.81 -13.52
C ARG A 75 17.59 -15.28 -14.80
N PHE A 76 16.27 -15.16 -14.77
CA PHE A 76 15.54 -14.54 -15.85
C PHE A 76 14.69 -13.42 -15.28
N GLY A 77 14.46 -12.38 -16.06
CA GLY A 77 13.72 -11.22 -15.60
C GLY A 77 13.07 -10.50 -16.76
N PHE A 78 11.92 -9.90 -16.45
CA PHE A 78 11.22 -9.01 -17.35
C PHE A 78 11.64 -7.57 -17.11
N VAL A 79 11.99 -6.84 -18.15
CA VAL A 79 12.34 -5.42 -18.04
C VAL A 79 11.47 -4.61 -18.98
N VAL A 80 10.69 -3.69 -18.42
CA VAL A 80 9.92 -2.72 -19.20
C VAL A 80 10.87 -1.62 -19.66
N GLN A 81 10.79 -1.28 -20.94
CA GLN A 81 11.51 -0.12 -21.45
C GLN A 81 10.87 1.18 -20.96
N HIS A 82 11.67 2.02 -20.32
CA HIS A 82 11.29 3.38 -19.96
C HIS A 82 12.08 4.38 -20.82
N GLY A 83 11.38 5.24 -21.55
CA GLY A 83 12.02 6.21 -22.45
C GLY A 83 12.50 5.60 -23.77
N ALA A 84 13.38 6.32 -24.47
CA ALA A 84 13.79 5.98 -25.84
C ALA A 84 14.84 4.84 -25.91
N GLU A 85 15.65 4.67 -24.86
CA GLU A 85 16.76 3.73 -24.84
C GLU A 85 16.33 2.35 -24.34
N ALA A 86 16.94 1.30 -24.88
CA ALA A 86 16.72 -0.05 -24.40
C ALA A 86 17.37 -0.26 -23.03
N PRO A 87 16.78 -1.07 -22.14
CA PRO A 87 17.37 -1.36 -20.83
C PRO A 87 18.73 -2.06 -20.94
N ALA A 88 19.56 -1.86 -19.93
CA ALA A 88 20.86 -2.51 -19.81
C ALA A 88 20.71 -4.05 -19.84
N PRO A 89 21.50 -4.79 -20.65
CA PRO A 89 21.33 -6.24 -20.81
C PRO A 89 21.49 -7.08 -19.54
N ASP A 90 22.19 -6.57 -18.54
CA ASP A 90 22.43 -7.18 -17.23
C ASP A 90 21.37 -6.82 -16.17
N SER A 91 20.37 -6.02 -16.53
CA SER A 91 19.21 -5.74 -15.68
C SER A 91 18.26 -6.94 -15.65
N VAL A 92 18.14 -7.60 -14.50
CA VAL A 92 17.30 -8.80 -14.29
C VAL A 92 16.50 -8.65 -12.99
N PRO A 93 15.40 -7.87 -12.99
CA PRO A 93 14.57 -7.66 -11.81
C PRO A 93 13.84 -8.96 -11.43
N PHE A 94 13.52 -9.07 -10.15
CA PHE A 94 12.83 -10.23 -9.59
C PHE A 94 11.81 -9.77 -8.52
N PRO A 95 10.50 -10.01 -8.70
CA PRO A 95 9.85 -10.50 -9.91
C PRO A 95 9.87 -9.45 -11.04
N GLY A 96 9.25 -9.76 -12.19
CA GLY A 96 8.98 -8.77 -13.23
C GLY A 96 8.12 -7.60 -12.71
N PRO A 97 8.28 -6.40 -13.29
CA PRO A 97 7.57 -5.20 -12.85
C PRO A 97 6.06 -5.31 -13.10
N PRO A 98 5.21 -4.56 -12.37
CA PRO A 98 3.80 -4.44 -12.73
C PRO A 98 3.61 -3.87 -14.13
N LEU A 99 2.83 -4.58 -14.95
CA LEU A 99 2.30 -4.03 -16.19
C LEU A 99 0.95 -3.40 -15.90
N ILE A 100 0.82 -2.10 -16.12
CA ILE A 100 -0.42 -1.37 -15.88
C ILE A 100 -1.02 -0.99 -17.24
N LEU A 101 -2.13 -1.62 -17.59
CA LEU A 101 -2.88 -1.39 -18.82
C LEU A 101 -4.22 -0.72 -18.51
N ARG A 102 -4.90 -0.26 -19.55
CA ARG A 102 -6.23 0.37 -19.44
C ARG A 102 -7.25 -0.43 -20.23
N GLN A 103 -8.49 -0.39 -19.75
CA GLN A 103 -9.62 -0.97 -20.44
C GLN A 103 -9.90 -0.23 -21.76
N GLY A 104 -10.10 -0.98 -22.84
CA GLY A 104 -10.48 -0.42 -24.13
C GLY A 104 -9.77 -1.09 -25.31
N PRO A 105 -9.30 -0.32 -26.31
CA PRO A 105 -8.61 -0.89 -27.48
C PRO A 105 -7.43 -1.78 -27.10
N PRO A 106 -7.08 -2.78 -27.93
CA PRO A 106 -5.99 -3.70 -27.62
C PRO A 106 -4.68 -3.00 -27.27
N ALA A 107 -4.12 -3.33 -26.11
CA ALA A 107 -2.81 -2.85 -25.71
C ALA A 107 -1.73 -3.55 -26.53
N SER A 108 -0.80 -2.79 -27.09
CA SER A 108 0.28 -3.34 -27.91
C SER A 108 1.53 -3.53 -27.07
N ILE A 109 2.07 -4.76 -27.05
CA ILE A 109 3.31 -5.07 -26.33
C ILE A 109 4.28 -5.79 -27.27
N ARG A 110 5.48 -5.22 -27.42
CA ARG A 110 6.59 -5.87 -28.11
C ARG A 110 7.44 -6.63 -27.10
N LEU A 111 7.44 -7.95 -27.21
CA LEU A 111 8.30 -8.86 -26.46
C LEU A 111 9.66 -8.95 -27.17
N VAL A 112 10.76 -8.75 -26.45
CA VAL A 112 12.13 -8.82 -27.02
C VAL A 112 12.95 -9.83 -26.25
N ASN A 113 13.25 -10.98 -26.88
CA ASN A 113 14.01 -12.03 -26.22
C ASN A 113 15.52 -11.76 -26.36
N ARG A 114 16.17 -11.34 -25.28
CA ARG A 114 17.63 -11.19 -25.20
C ARG A 114 18.31 -12.32 -24.42
N THR A 115 17.57 -13.37 -24.11
CA THR A 115 18.14 -14.57 -23.52
C THR A 115 18.79 -15.43 -24.61
N SER A 116 19.51 -16.47 -24.20
CA SER A 116 20.02 -17.49 -25.12
C SER A 116 19.10 -18.71 -25.23
N GLU A 117 17.85 -18.60 -24.81
CA GLU A 117 16.84 -19.67 -24.87
C GLU A 117 15.56 -19.20 -25.56
N PRO A 118 14.83 -20.08 -26.25
CA PRO A 118 13.47 -19.78 -26.68
C PRO A 118 12.57 -19.48 -25.47
N THR A 119 11.63 -18.55 -25.65
CA THR A 119 10.62 -18.23 -24.64
C THR A 119 9.29 -17.86 -25.31
N GLN A 120 8.22 -17.79 -24.54
CA GLN A 120 6.96 -17.18 -24.96
C GLN A 120 6.18 -16.77 -23.72
N ILE A 121 5.40 -15.69 -23.80
CA ILE A 121 4.75 -15.08 -22.62
C ILE A 121 3.24 -15.33 -22.67
N HIS A 122 2.72 -15.96 -21.62
CA HIS A 122 1.31 -16.15 -21.39
C HIS A 122 0.72 -15.07 -20.47
N TRP A 123 -0.52 -14.69 -20.77
CA TRP A 123 -1.25 -13.59 -20.14
C TRP A 123 -2.39 -14.15 -19.30
N HIS A 124 -2.02 -14.76 -18.16
CA HIS A 124 -2.91 -15.52 -17.31
C HIS A 124 -4.17 -14.75 -16.90
N GLY A 125 -5.32 -15.29 -17.29
CA GLY A 125 -6.65 -14.79 -16.96
C GLY A 125 -7.24 -13.80 -17.97
N LEU A 126 -6.47 -13.28 -18.92
CA LEU A 126 -7.02 -12.42 -19.98
C LEU A 126 -7.78 -13.25 -21.03
N GLU A 127 -8.88 -12.69 -21.55
CA GLU A 127 -9.59 -13.25 -22.71
C GLU A 127 -9.15 -12.55 -24.01
N LEU A 128 -8.12 -13.08 -24.66
CA LEU A 128 -7.51 -12.50 -25.87
C LEU A 128 -7.56 -13.45 -27.07
N GLU A 129 -7.13 -12.94 -28.23
CA GLU A 129 -6.98 -13.74 -29.44
C GLU A 129 -5.98 -14.89 -29.23
N SER A 130 -6.35 -16.10 -29.68
CA SER A 130 -5.58 -17.32 -29.39
C SER A 130 -4.11 -17.18 -29.80
N TYR A 131 -3.82 -16.53 -30.93
CA TYR A 131 -2.45 -16.31 -31.41
C TYR A 131 -1.53 -15.56 -30.44
N PHE A 132 -2.11 -14.75 -29.56
CA PHE A 132 -1.38 -13.91 -28.61
C PHE A 132 -1.34 -14.51 -27.21
N ASP A 133 -2.02 -15.66 -26.98
CA ASP A 133 -2.15 -16.31 -25.68
C ASP A 133 -0.82 -16.83 -25.12
N GLY A 134 0.16 -17.09 -25.98
CA GLY A 134 1.52 -17.43 -25.55
C GLY A 134 1.80 -18.91 -25.33
N VAL A 135 0.83 -19.81 -25.57
CA VAL A 135 1.11 -21.26 -25.60
C VAL A 135 1.65 -21.65 -26.97
N ALA A 136 2.98 -21.58 -27.11
CA ALA A 136 3.69 -21.80 -28.36
C ALA A 136 3.37 -23.17 -28.99
N GLY A 137 3.18 -23.20 -30.31
CA GLY A 137 2.88 -24.43 -31.07
C GLY A 137 1.45 -24.98 -30.92
N ALA A 138 0.70 -24.58 -29.89
CA ALA A 138 -0.67 -25.03 -29.66
C ALA A 138 -1.70 -23.98 -30.09
N THR A 139 -1.54 -22.74 -29.64
CA THR A 139 -2.47 -21.65 -29.92
C THR A 139 -2.24 -21.05 -31.31
N GLY A 140 -3.23 -20.36 -31.89
CA GLY A 140 -3.10 -19.75 -33.21
C GLY A 140 -4.40 -19.52 -33.99
N TYR A 141 -4.27 -19.19 -35.28
CA TYR A 141 -5.38 -18.95 -36.22
C TYR A 141 -5.01 -19.38 -37.64
N GLU A 142 -5.98 -19.83 -38.45
CA GLU A 142 -5.81 -20.09 -39.90
C GLU A 142 -4.53 -20.87 -40.29
N GLY A 143 -4.18 -21.90 -39.51
CA GLY A 143 -2.98 -22.71 -39.73
C GLY A 143 -1.65 -22.05 -39.32
N ARG A 144 -1.68 -20.83 -38.78
CA ARG A 144 -0.55 -20.16 -38.13
C ARG A 144 -0.61 -20.42 -36.63
N ARG A 145 0.38 -21.17 -36.12
CA ARG A 145 0.55 -21.38 -34.69
C ARG A 145 1.38 -20.25 -34.09
N THR A 146 1.11 -19.92 -32.83
CA THR A 146 1.91 -19.01 -32.01
C THR A 146 3.36 -19.51 -31.99
N PRO A 147 4.34 -18.74 -32.48
CA PRO A 147 5.72 -19.18 -32.50
C PRO A 147 6.36 -19.08 -31.11
N ALA A 148 7.46 -19.79 -30.90
CA ALA A 148 8.39 -19.43 -29.84
C ALA A 148 9.16 -18.17 -30.24
N ILE A 149 9.47 -17.29 -29.29
CA ILE A 149 10.36 -16.16 -29.48
C ILE A 149 11.79 -16.68 -29.35
N LEU A 150 12.51 -16.81 -30.46
CA LEU A 150 13.89 -17.30 -30.45
C LEU A 150 14.85 -16.25 -29.87
N PRO A 151 16.06 -16.67 -29.43
CA PRO A 151 17.10 -15.74 -29.00
C PRO A 151 17.37 -14.63 -30.02
N GLY A 152 17.26 -13.37 -29.60
CA GLY A 152 17.45 -12.19 -30.43
C GLY A 152 16.21 -11.71 -31.19
N ASP A 153 15.16 -12.52 -31.26
CA ASP A 153 13.92 -12.19 -31.95
C ASP A 153 12.95 -11.39 -31.05
N SER A 154 11.92 -10.84 -31.70
CA SER A 154 10.82 -10.15 -31.03
C SER A 154 9.46 -10.64 -31.52
N PHE A 155 8.45 -10.49 -30.67
CA PHE A 155 7.06 -10.81 -31.00
C PHE A 155 6.14 -9.68 -30.53
N ASP A 156 5.32 -9.17 -31.44
CA ASP A 156 4.34 -8.11 -31.15
C ASP A 156 3.00 -8.73 -30.80
N VAL A 157 2.43 -8.28 -29.69
CA VAL A 157 1.21 -8.83 -29.09
C VAL A 157 0.15 -7.74 -29.02
N ALA A 158 -1.06 -8.06 -29.47
CA ALA A 158 -2.25 -7.26 -29.22
C ALA A 158 -3.06 -7.89 -28.08
N LEU A 159 -3.10 -7.22 -26.93
CA LEU A 159 -3.79 -7.69 -25.74
C LEU A 159 -5.16 -7.03 -25.62
N ARG A 160 -6.21 -7.82 -25.73
CA ARG A 160 -7.56 -7.37 -25.44
C ARG A 160 -7.74 -7.22 -23.92
N THR A 161 -8.02 -6.01 -23.47
CA THR A 161 -8.12 -5.64 -22.04
C THR A 161 -9.54 -5.22 -21.67
N ASP A 162 -10.53 -6.01 -22.07
CA ASP A 162 -11.95 -5.64 -21.94
C ASP A 162 -12.43 -5.53 -20.49
N ARG A 163 -11.79 -6.27 -19.56
CA ARG A 163 -12.17 -6.32 -18.15
C ARG A 163 -11.07 -5.71 -17.26
N PRO A 164 -11.41 -4.71 -16.43
CA PRO A 164 -10.52 -4.25 -15.36
C PRO A 164 -10.32 -5.32 -14.30
N GLY A 165 -9.11 -5.43 -13.75
CA GLY A 165 -8.81 -6.39 -12.69
C GLY A 165 -7.33 -6.68 -12.52
N THR A 166 -7.05 -7.68 -11.67
CA THR A 166 -5.71 -8.20 -11.39
C THR A 166 -5.50 -9.49 -12.18
N TYR A 167 -4.38 -9.56 -12.88
CA TYR A 167 -3.96 -10.64 -13.76
C TYR A 167 -2.47 -10.96 -13.53
N ILE A 168 -1.95 -11.95 -14.24
CA ILE A 168 -0.55 -12.35 -14.15
C ILE A 168 0.01 -12.48 -15.56
N TYR A 169 1.26 -12.11 -15.78
CA TYR A 169 1.99 -12.48 -16.99
C TYR A 169 3.21 -13.33 -16.60
N HIS A 170 3.48 -14.38 -17.36
CA HIS A 170 4.62 -15.26 -17.09
C HIS A 170 5.09 -15.97 -18.36
N THR A 171 6.31 -16.49 -18.34
CA THR A 171 6.75 -17.40 -19.41
C THR A 171 5.87 -18.65 -19.46
N HIS A 172 5.65 -19.19 -20.64
CA HIS A 172 4.99 -20.47 -20.87
C HIS A 172 5.90 -21.39 -21.69
N MET A 173 7.17 -21.42 -21.28
CA MET A 173 8.25 -22.18 -21.90
C MET A 173 9.27 -22.57 -20.82
N THR A 174 9.58 -23.87 -20.70
CA THR A 174 10.58 -24.38 -19.74
C THR A 174 10.39 -23.83 -18.30
N ASP A 175 9.17 -23.88 -17.79
CA ASP A 175 8.70 -23.12 -16.63
C ASP A 175 9.47 -23.41 -15.34
N LEU A 176 9.82 -24.69 -15.12
CA LEU A 176 10.64 -25.11 -13.97
C LEU A 176 11.98 -24.37 -13.90
N ARG A 177 12.43 -23.82 -15.02
CA ARG A 177 13.64 -23.04 -15.14
C ARG A 177 13.37 -21.56 -15.34
N GLN A 178 12.54 -21.18 -16.31
CA GLN A 178 12.36 -19.78 -16.67
C GLN A 178 11.45 -19.04 -15.68
N GLN A 179 10.27 -19.59 -15.36
CA GLN A 179 9.33 -18.98 -14.41
C GLN A 179 9.91 -19.00 -13.01
N ALA A 180 10.41 -20.17 -12.58
CA ALA A 180 10.98 -20.35 -11.26
C ALA A 180 12.16 -19.41 -10.97
N SER A 181 12.84 -18.93 -12.01
CA SER A 181 13.98 -18.03 -11.91
C SER A 181 13.66 -16.56 -12.21
N GLY A 182 12.38 -16.20 -12.39
CA GLY A 182 11.90 -14.82 -12.35
C GLY A 182 11.05 -14.33 -13.54
N LEU A 183 10.75 -15.16 -14.55
CA LEU A 183 9.82 -14.78 -15.63
C LEU A 183 8.34 -14.89 -15.22
N TYR A 184 7.96 -14.04 -14.27
CA TYR A 184 6.57 -13.76 -13.94
C TYR A 184 6.44 -12.34 -13.40
N GLY A 185 5.25 -11.75 -13.50
CA GLY A 185 4.94 -10.46 -12.90
C GLY A 185 3.44 -10.18 -12.85
N PRO A 186 3.04 -9.15 -12.09
CA PRO A 186 1.64 -8.76 -11.99
C PRO A 186 1.20 -7.94 -13.21
N LEU A 187 -0.01 -8.18 -13.69
CA LEU A 187 -0.66 -7.38 -14.72
C LEU A 187 -1.93 -6.77 -14.12
N VAL A 188 -2.11 -5.46 -14.24
CA VAL A 188 -3.31 -4.76 -13.76
C VAL A 188 -3.96 -4.06 -14.94
N VAL A 189 -5.25 -4.32 -15.16
CA VAL A 189 -6.07 -3.57 -16.11
C VAL A 189 -6.92 -2.59 -15.32
N LEU A 190 -6.72 -1.31 -15.54
CA LEU A 190 -7.50 -0.24 -14.93
C LEU A 190 -8.78 0.03 -15.73
N PRO A 191 -9.87 0.47 -15.07
CA PRO A 191 -10.97 1.13 -15.77
C PRO A 191 -10.44 2.25 -16.68
N ARG A 192 -11.12 2.49 -17.81
CA ARG A 192 -10.67 3.43 -18.86
C ARG A 192 -10.15 4.76 -18.31
N ASP A 193 -10.90 5.36 -17.40
CA ASP A 193 -10.67 6.71 -16.87
C ASP A 193 -9.97 6.73 -15.50
N ALA A 194 -9.57 5.57 -14.96
CA ALA A 194 -8.89 5.48 -13.67
C ALA A 194 -7.38 5.69 -13.79
N GLU A 195 -6.75 6.36 -12.85
CA GLU A 195 -5.28 6.48 -12.80
C GLU A 195 -4.67 5.37 -11.94
N TRP A 196 -3.42 5.01 -12.25
CA TRP A 196 -2.68 4.07 -11.42
C TRP A 196 -2.18 4.79 -10.17
N ASP A 197 -2.59 4.33 -9.01
CA ASP A 197 -2.12 4.84 -7.74
C ASP A 197 -1.27 3.79 -7.02
N PRO A 198 0.06 3.78 -7.19
CA PRO A 198 0.92 2.81 -6.51
C PRO A 198 0.98 3.00 -4.99
N GLU A 199 0.49 4.12 -4.46
CA GLU A 199 0.42 4.38 -3.02
C GLU A 199 -0.80 3.72 -2.38
N HIS A 200 -1.94 3.67 -3.08
CA HIS A 200 -3.18 3.06 -2.57
C HIS A 200 -3.46 1.66 -3.15
N ASP A 201 -2.94 1.32 -4.33
CA ASP A 201 -2.98 -0.02 -4.91
C ASP A 201 -1.70 -0.80 -4.58
N ARG A 202 -1.76 -1.66 -3.56
CA ARG A 202 -0.62 -2.45 -3.08
C ARG A 202 -0.66 -3.87 -3.62
N ILE A 203 0.33 -4.24 -4.43
CA ILE A 203 0.46 -5.59 -4.99
C ILE A 203 1.29 -6.48 -4.05
N PHE A 204 0.82 -7.70 -3.82
CA PHE A 204 1.47 -8.75 -3.02
C PHE A 204 1.52 -10.03 -3.84
N ILE A 205 2.63 -10.25 -4.54
CA ILE A 205 2.84 -11.42 -5.38
C ILE A 205 3.74 -12.45 -4.68
N ALA A 206 3.19 -13.64 -4.44
CA ALA A 206 3.92 -14.81 -4.01
C ALA A 206 4.45 -15.58 -5.22
N GLY A 207 5.76 -15.77 -5.30
CA GLY A 207 6.38 -16.49 -6.40
C GLY A 207 7.68 -17.17 -5.98
N TRP A 208 8.18 -18.10 -6.80
CA TRP A 208 9.43 -18.79 -6.51
C TRP A 208 10.62 -18.00 -7.05
N GLY A 209 11.71 -18.06 -6.30
CA GLY A 209 13.04 -17.66 -6.78
C GLY A 209 13.97 -18.86 -6.64
N ILE A 210 14.20 -19.58 -7.74
CA ILE A 210 15.12 -20.70 -7.83
C ILE A 210 16.34 -20.26 -8.63
N GLY A 211 17.52 -20.49 -8.07
CA GLY A 211 18.82 -20.27 -8.71
C GLY A 211 19.94 -20.76 -7.80
N GLN A 212 21.17 -20.81 -8.30
CA GLN A 212 22.33 -21.32 -7.53
C GLN A 212 22.97 -20.25 -6.63
N GLN A 213 22.33 -19.08 -6.48
CA GLN A 213 22.78 -18.02 -5.58
C GLN A 213 22.35 -18.34 -4.12
N PRO A 214 23.16 -18.00 -3.09
CA PRO A 214 22.89 -18.33 -1.68
C PRO A 214 21.51 -17.88 -1.17
N GLU A 215 20.98 -16.79 -1.72
CA GLU A 215 19.69 -16.21 -1.36
C GLU A 215 18.48 -16.92 -1.97
N LEU A 216 18.64 -17.74 -3.02
CA LEU A 216 17.57 -18.47 -3.72
C LEU A 216 17.43 -19.90 -3.18
N THR A 217 16.70 -20.03 -2.08
CA THR A 217 16.68 -21.26 -1.27
C THR A 217 15.56 -22.24 -1.63
N GLY A 218 14.96 -22.10 -2.82
CA GLY A 218 13.85 -22.96 -3.27
C GLY A 218 12.61 -22.84 -2.40
N ARG A 219 12.32 -21.65 -1.87
CA ARG A 219 11.05 -21.34 -1.19
C ARG A 219 10.42 -20.07 -1.74
N PRO A 220 9.11 -19.86 -1.55
CA PRO A 220 8.42 -18.66 -2.00
C PRO A 220 8.99 -17.36 -1.43
N TYR A 221 8.88 -16.30 -2.22
CA TYR A 221 9.15 -14.90 -1.88
C TYR A 221 7.86 -14.10 -1.98
N LEU A 222 7.77 -13.00 -1.24
CA LEU A 222 6.70 -12.02 -1.37
C LEU A 222 7.31 -10.77 -2.01
N ASN A 223 6.81 -10.35 -3.18
CA ASN A 223 7.36 -9.24 -3.95
C ASN A 223 8.89 -9.35 -4.19
N GLY A 224 9.38 -10.58 -4.38
CA GLY A 224 10.80 -10.84 -4.67
C GLY A 224 11.72 -10.87 -3.46
N THR A 225 11.20 -10.61 -2.25
CA THR A 225 11.98 -10.57 -1.01
C THR A 225 11.34 -11.42 0.09
N ARG A 226 12.10 -11.66 1.18
CA ARG A 226 11.60 -12.31 2.41
C ARG A 226 11.43 -11.36 3.58
N ASP A 227 12.17 -10.26 3.54
CA ASP A 227 12.15 -9.16 4.51
C ASP A 227 12.46 -7.90 3.71
N GLY A 228 11.45 -7.42 2.99
CA GLY A 228 11.55 -6.28 2.08
C GLY A 228 11.67 -4.95 2.79
N GLU A 229 11.91 -3.90 2.00
CA GLU A 229 11.77 -2.52 2.49
C GLU A 229 10.37 -2.32 3.06
N THR A 230 10.26 -1.61 4.19
CA THR A 230 8.99 -1.35 4.85
C THR A 230 8.08 -0.51 3.95
N LEU A 231 6.91 -1.07 3.60
CA LEU A 231 5.85 -0.33 2.93
C LEU A 231 5.23 0.68 3.89
N ARG A 232 4.64 1.75 3.35
CA ARG A 232 3.99 2.80 4.14
C ARG A 232 2.50 2.86 3.84
N MET A 233 1.71 2.98 4.88
CA MET A 233 0.27 3.28 4.85
C MET A 233 -0.02 4.39 5.86
N ARG A 234 -1.25 4.89 5.87
CA ARG A 234 -1.76 5.84 6.86
C ARG A 234 -3.06 5.33 7.44
N ALA A 235 -3.26 5.61 8.72
CA ALA A 235 -4.52 5.35 9.37
C ALA A 235 -5.63 6.21 8.72
N GLY A 236 -6.81 5.63 8.53
CA GLY A 236 -7.98 6.27 7.91
C GLY A 236 -7.99 6.32 6.38
N GLU A 237 -6.88 5.99 5.70
CA GLU A 237 -6.85 5.86 4.23
C GLU A 237 -7.21 4.44 3.78
N THR A 238 -7.95 4.34 2.68
CA THR A 238 -8.37 3.06 2.12
C THR A 238 -7.40 2.58 1.05
N TYR A 239 -6.97 1.32 1.17
CA TYR A 239 -6.04 0.67 0.26
C TYR A 239 -6.69 -0.51 -0.45
N ARG A 240 -6.36 -0.71 -1.73
CA ARG A 240 -6.65 -1.93 -2.48
C ARG A 240 -5.44 -2.85 -2.43
N LEU A 241 -5.57 -4.01 -1.80
CA LEU A 241 -4.52 -5.01 -1.67
C LEU A 241 -4.76 -6.11 -2.72
N ARG A 242 -3.81 -6.32 -3.62
CA ARG A 242 -3.89 -7.29 -4.73
C ARG A 242 -3.00 -8.49 -4.44
N LEU A 243 -3.59 -9.59 -4.02
CA LEU A 243 -2.91 -10.83 -3.67
C LEU A 243 -2.80 -11.71 -4.90
N ILE A 244 -1.59 -12.18 -5.20
CA ILE A 244 -1.31 -12.99 -6.39
C ILE A 244 -0.47 -14.19 -5.97
N ASN A 245 -0.87 -15.39 -6.36
CA ASN A 245 -0.02 -16.57 -6.18
C ASN A 245 0.40 -17.15 -7.53
N ILE A 246 1.67 -16.99 -7.89
CA ILE A 246 2.29 -17.59 -9.08
C ILE A 246 3.40 -18.58 -8.70
N THR A 247 3.27 -19.17 -7.50
CA THR A 247 4.22 -20.18 -7.03
C THR A 247 4.14 -21.46 -7.86
N MET A 248 5.20 -22.27 -7.88
CA MET A 248 5.19 -23.55 -8.57
C MET A 248 4.93 -24.71 -7.59
N GLY A 249 4.27 -25.78 -8.03
CA GLY A 249 3.88 -26.93 -7.20
C GLY A 249 2.49 -26.83 -6.57
N ASN A 250 2.02 -27.91 -5.94
CA ASN A 250 0.67 -28.04 -5.35
C ASN A 250 0.47 -27.29 -4.03
N GLY A 251 1.03 -26.08 -3.88
CA GLY A 251 0.96 -25.31 -2.64
C GLY A 251 0.10 -24.08 -2.76
N SER A 252 -1.17 -24.15 -2.35
CA SER A 252 -1.91 -22.92 -2.02
C SER A 252 -1.16 -22.15 -0.93
N MET A 253 -1.08 -20.84 -1.08
CA MET A 253 -0.41 -19.95 -0.14
C MET A 253 -1.46 -19.26 0.72
N ARG A 254 -1.22 -19.21 2.03
CA ARG A 254 -2.07 -18.46 2.94
C ARG A 254 -1.50 -17.06 3.15
N PHE A 255 -2.18 -16.07 2.64
CA PHE A 255 -1.89 -14.65 2.87
C PHE A 255 -2.58 -14.21 4.15
N ARG A 256 -1.84 -13.51 5.03
CA ARG A 256 -2.39 -12.92 6.25
C ARG A 256 -1.92 -11.48 6.41
N LEU A 257 -2.83 -10.54 6.57
CA LEU A 257 -2.47 -9.21 7.06
C LEU A 257 -2.64 -9.19 8.57
N VAL A 258 -1.56 -9.03 9.32
CA VAL A 258 -1.56 -9.16 10.78
C VAL A 258 -1.09 -7.89 11.49
N ARG A 259 -1.70 -7.61 12.65
CA ARG A 259 -1.22 -6.67 13.68
C ARG A 259 -0.88 -7.49 14.92
N GLU A 260 0.33 -7.31 15.46
CA GLU A 260 0.78 -8.06 16.65
C GLU A 260 0.65 -9.61 16.53
N GLY A 261 0.64 -10.13 15.30
CA GLY A 261 0.50 -11.57 15.00
C GLY A 261 -0.94 -12.06 14.75
N GLU A 262 -1.95 -11.23 15.04
CA GLU A 262 -3.36 -11.54 14.82
C GLU A 262 -3.87 -10.92 13.50
N PRO A 263 -4.67 -11.65 12.70
CA PRO A 263 -5.25 -11.10 11.48
C PRO A 263 -6.16 -9.92 11.77
N VAL A 264 -5.95 -8.81 11.06
CA VAL A 264 -6.90 -7.69 11.01
C VAL A 264 -8.15 -8.10 10.22
N ARG A 265 -9.02 -7.15 9.92
CA ARG A 265 -10.21 -7.39 9.10
C ARG A 265 -10.10 -6.62 7.79
N TRP A 266 -10.60 -7.19 6.70
CA TRP A 266 -10.60 -6.60 5.37
C TRP A 266 -11.90 -6.97 4.63
N THR A 267 -12.16 -6.35 3.48
CA THR A 267 -13.34 -6.64 2.67
C THR A 267 -12.91 -7.18 1.30
N PRO A 268 -13.36 -8.37 0.88
CA PRO A 268 -13.00 -8.90 -0.44
C PRO A 268 -13.71 -8.11 -1.55
N LEU A 269 -12.99 -7.78 -2.62
CA LEU A 269 -13.47 -6.99 -3.75
C LEU A 269 -13.62 -7.82 -5.02
N ALA A 270 -12.60 -8.61 -5.38
CA ALA A 270 -12.55 -9.36 -6.62
C ALA A 270 -11.77 -10.67 -6.48
N HIS A 271 -12.06 -11.64 -7.36
CA HIS A 271 -11.34 -12.89 -7.53
C HIS A 271 -11.14 -13.13 -9.03
N ASP A 272 -9.89 -13.36 -9.47
CA ASP A 272 -9.53 -13.64 -10.87
C ASP A 272 -10.05 -12.60 -11.87
N ALA A 273 -9.84 -11.33 -11.51
CA ALA A 273 -10.34 -10.14 -12.21
C ALA A 273 -11.87 -10.03 -12.32
N TYR A 274 -12.64 -10.86 -11.62
CA TYR A 274 -14.09 -10.70 -11.49
C TYR A 274 -14.44 -10.04 -10.16
N ASP A 275 -15.14 -8.93 -10.26
CA ASP A 275 -15.78 -8.26 -9.13
C ASP A 275 -16.72 -9.22 -8.40
N LEU A 276 -16.56 -9.35 -7.09
CA LEU A 276 -17.45 -10.15 -6.27
C LEU A 276 -18.83 -9.48 -6.18
N PRO A 277 -19.93 -10.24 -6.17
CA PRO A 277 -21.25 -9.73 -5.83
C PRO A 277 -21.26 -9.04 -4.45
N GLU A 278 -22.07 -7.99 -4.29
CA GLU A 278 -22.16 -7.20 -3.05
C GLU A 278 -22.39 -8.06 -1.79
N ARG A 279 -23.23 -9.10 -1.88
CA ARG A 279 -23.46 -10.07 -0.79
C ARG A 279 -22.23 -10.86 -0.33
N GLN A 280 -21.16 -10.88 -1.12
CA GLN A 280 -19.88 -11.53 -0.81
C GLN A 280 -18.82 -10.51 -0.36
N ARG A 281 -19.05 -9.20 -0.54
CA ARG A 281 -18.18 -8.12 -0.09
C ARG A 281 -18.45 -7.78 1.38
N THR A 282 -18.37 -8.80 2.22
CA THR A 282 -18.57 -8.65 3.67
C THR A 282 -17.22 -8.74 4.36
N GLU A 283 -17.02 -7.86 5.33
CA GLU A 283 -15.80 -7.82 6.12
C GLU A 283 -15.50 -9.19 6.77
N MET A 284 -14.25 -9.63 6.65
CA MET A 284 -13.76 -10.93 7.10
C MET A 284 -12.37 -10.82 7.71
N ARG A 285 -11.94 -11.85 8.44
CA ARG A 285 -10.56 -11.94 8.93
C ARG A 285 -9.59 -11.92 7.74
N ALA A 286 -8.50 -11.18 7.91
CA ALA A 286 -7.49 -11.00 6.90
C ALA A 286 -6.59 -12.23 6.75
N GLU A 287 -7.19 -13.34 6.32
CA GLU A 287 -6.56 -14.64 6.11
C GLU A 287 -7.18 -15.31 4.88
N GLN A 288 -6.49 -15.24 3.74
CA GLN A 288 -6.95 -15.78 2.45
C GLN A 288 -6.02 -16.90 1.99
N THR A 289 -6.59 -18.04 1.60
CA THR A 289 -5.84 -19.08 0.88
C THR A 289 -5.96 -18.81 -0.62
N VAL A 290 -4.82 -18.63 -1.28
CA VAL A 290 -4.73 -18.33 -2.71
C VAL A 290 -4.02 -19.51 -3.38
N SER A 291 -4.69 -20.21 -4.27
CA SER A 291 -4.13 -21.31 -5.05
C SER A 291 -3.26 -20.78 -6.18
N VAL A 292 -2.47 -21.65 -6.80
CA VAL A 292 -1.59 -21.21 -7.88
C VAL A 292 -2.40 -20.72 -9.08
N GLY A 293 -2.07 -19.54 -9.59
CA GLY A 293 -2.76 -18.86 -10.68
C GLY A 293 -3.84 -17.89 -10.19
N GLU A 294 -4.34 -18.06 -8.96
CA GLU A 294 -5.41 -17.22 -8.43
C GLU A 294 -4.92 -15.83 -8.03
N THR A 295 -5.83 -14.86 -8.18
CA THR A 295 -5.68 -13.48 -7.74
C THR A 295 -6.87 -13.06 -6.90
N TYR A 296 -6.64 -12.33 -5.81
CA TYR A 296 -7.70 -11.76 -4.99
C TYR A 296 -7.41 -10.30 -4.70
N ASP A 297 -8.44 -9.47 -4.79
CA ASP A 297 -8.34 -8.07 -4.38
C ASP A 297 -9.15 -7.85 -3.11
N PHE A 298 -8.59 -7.10 -2.16
CA PHE A 298 -9.22 -6.73 -0.90
C PHE A 298 -9.15 -5.23 -0.69
N GLU A 299 -10.16 -4.68 -0.04
CA GLU A 299 -10.16 -3.34 0.53
C GLU A 299 -9.71 -3.41 1.99
N TYR A 300 -8.85 -2.49 2.40
CA TYR A 300 -8.41 -2.38 3.77
C TYR A 300 -8.15 -0.91 4.16
N THR A 301 -8.72 -0.48 5.28
CA THR A 301 -8.47 0.82 5.90
C THR A 301 -7.85 0.58 7.27
N PRO A 302 -6.55 0.90 7.50
CA PRO A 302 -5.97 0.83 8.83
C PRO A 302 -6.69 1.82 9.76
N GLU A 303 -7.18 1.39 10.91
CA GLU A 303 -7.88 2.27 11.85
C GLU A 303 -6.92 3.08 12.74
N GLU A 304 -5.75 2.52 13.00
CA GLU A 304 -4.74 3.05 13.93
C GLU A 304 -3.35 3.02 13.29
N ASP A 305 -2.47 3.91 13.73
CA ASP A 305 -1.05 3.86 13.37
C ASP A 305 -0.35 2.63 13.99
N GLY A 306 0.92 2.41 13.63
CA GLY A 306 1.73 1.29 14.13
C GLY A 306 2.24 0.35 13.03
N GLU A 307 2.49 -0.91 13.38
CA GLU A 307 3.06 -1.89 12.45
C GLU A 307 2.05 -2.97 12.04
N LEU A 308 1.98 -3.22 10.74
CA LEU A 308 1.31 -4.36 10.13
C LEU A 308 2.33 -5.23 9.39
N ARG A 309 1.97 -6.49 9.18
CA ARG A 309 2.74 -7.40 8.32
C ARG A 309 1.83 -8.16 7.37
N MET A 310 2.15 -8.13 6.08
CA MET A 310 1.59 -9.09 5.12
C MET A 310 2.47 -10.34 5.12
N GLU A 311 1.92 -11.46 5.57
CA GLU A 311 2.59 -12.75 5.64
C GLU A 311 2.13 -13.67 4.50
N ILE A 312 3.05 -14.45 3.94
CA ILE A 312 2.70 -15.65 3.16
C ILE A 312 3.16 -16.91 3.91
N ARG A 313 2.23 -17.85 4.07
CA ARG A 313 2.44 -19.08 4.82
C ARG A 313 2.09 -20.31 3.99
N ALA A 314 2.77 -21.42 4.29
CA ALA A 314 2.38 -22.73 3.82
C ALA A 314 0.97 -23.10 4.34
N ALA A 315 0.29 -24.04 3.67
CA ALA A 315 -0.96 -24.62 4.15
C ALA A 315 -0.87 -25.17 5.59
N GLY A 316 0.30 -25.70 5.98
CA GLY A 316 0.60 -26.16 7.34
C GLY A 316 0.97 -25.06 8.35
N GLY A 317 0.90 -23.79 7.98
CA GLY A 317 1.10 -22.64 8.87
C GLY A 317 2.53 -22.09 8.95
N ALA A 318 3.52 -22.76 8.35
CA ALA A 318 4.90 -22.29 8.33
C ALA A 318 5.03 -20.97 7.55
N LEU A 319 5.71 -19.97 8.13
CA LEU A 319 5.97 -18.68 7.48
C LEU A 319 7.04 -18.82 6.39
N PHE A 320 6.74 -18.33 5.18
CA PHE A 320 7.71 -18.29 4.07
C PHE A 320 8.37 -16.93 3.92
N ALA A 321 7.58 -15.86 3.92
CA ALA A 321 8.04 -14.48 3.80
C ALA A 321 7.04 -13.53 4.46
N ALA A 322 7.52 -12.34 4.82
CA ALA A 322 6.68 -11.27 5.33
C ALA A 322 7.12 -9.92 4.76
N GLN A 323 6.15 -9.06 4.48
CA GLN A 323 6.34 -7.67 4.10
C GLN A 323 5.90 -6.80 5.28
N ARG A 324 6.84 -6.02 5.84
CA ARG A 324 6.53 -5.05 6.91
C ARG A 324 5.82 -3.85 6.31
N ILE A 325 4.85 -3.33 7.04
CA ILE A 325 4.05 -2.17 6.66
C ILE A 325 3.99 -1.24 7.88
N ALA A 326 4.56 -0.05 7.76
CA ALA A 326 4.43 1.00 8.75
C ALA A 326 3.18 1.83 8.44
N VAL A 327 2.26 1.90 9.39
CA VAL A 327 1.07 2.75 9.32
C VAL A 327 1.38 4.03 10.07
N ALA A 328 1.44 5.15 9.35
CA ALA A 328 1.59 6.47 9.94
C ALA A 328 0.23 6.96 10.49
N PRO A 329 0.25 7.96 11.39
CA PRO A 329 -0.96 8.64 11.85
C PRO A 329 -1.83 9.17 10.69
N PRO A 330 -3.12 9.42 10.94
CA PRO A 330 -4.00 10.03 9.94
C PRO A 330 -3.43 11.37 9.47
N PRO A 331 -3.72 11.77 8.22
CA PRO A 331 -3.29 13.08 7.73
C PRO A 331 -3.90 14.19 8.59
N ALA A 332 -3.12 15.25 8.79
CA ALA A 332 -3.62 16.43 9.48
C ALA A 332 -4.85 17.01 8.75
N PRO A 333 -5.87 17.54 9.47
CA PRO A 333 -6.99 18.22 8.84
C PRO A 333 -6.53 19.39 7.96
N PRO A 334 -7.36 19.90 7.01
CA PRO A 334 -7.03 21.10 6.25
C PRO A 334 -6.64 22.28 7.15
N ALA A 335 -5.72 23.12 6.69
CA ALA A 335 -5.18 24.23 7.50
C ALA A 335 -6.28 25.14 8.07
N GLU A 336 -7.35 25.41 7.31
CA GLU A 336 -8.49 26.20 7.77
C GLU A 336 -9.21 25.57 8.97
N GLN A 337 -9.39 24.24 8.96
CA GLN A 337 -10.01 23.52 10.08
C GLN A 337 -9.08 23.53 11.31
N GLN A 338 -7.78 23.30 11.11
CA GLN A 338 -6.79 23.39 12.18
C GLN A 338 -6.77 24.79 12.82
N ILE A 339 -6.84 25.85 12.01
CA ILE A 339 -6.92 27.24 12.50
C ILE A 339 -8.22 27.47 13.28
N ALA A 340 -9.37 27.08 12.73
CA ALA A 340 -10.66 27.27 13.36
C ALA A 340 -10.76 26.55 14.72
N ALA A 341 -10.19 25.36 14.81
CA ALA A 341 -10.09 24.56 16.03
C ALA A 341 -9.10 25.18 17.04
N ALA A 342 -7.87 25.47 16.62
CA ALA A 342 -6.78 25.90 17.50
C ALA A 342 -7.13 27.18 18.27
N VAL A 343 -7.75 28.16 17.60
CA VAL A 343 -8.10 29.44 18.22
C VAL A 343 -9.20 29.33 19.28
N GLN A 344 -9.93 28.21 19.38
CA GLN A 344 -10.96 28.06 20.40
C GLN A 344 -10.39 28.09 21.83
N ALA A 345 -9.12 27.70 22.02
CA ALA A 345 -8.46 27.82 23.31
C ALA A 345 -8.13 29.28 23.68
N ALA A 346 -7.99 30.19 22.71
CA ALA A 346 -7.66 31.58 23.00
C ALA A 346 -8.88 32.36 23.53
N PRO A 347 -8.64 33.41 24.35
CA PRO A 347 -9.64 34.42 24.67
C PRO A 347 -10.29 34.98 23.39
N GLU A 348 -11.61 35.20 23.43
CA GLU A 348 -12.40 35.59 22.27
C GLU A 348 -11.84 36.82 21.54
N ASP A 349 -11.39 37.84 22.29
CA ASP A 349 -10.80 39.08 21.78
C ASP A 349 -9.42 38.90 21.12
N ARG A 350 -8.78 37.75 21.32
CA ARG A 350 -7.44 37.45 20.79
C ARG A 350 -7.45 36.46 19.63
N ARG A 351 -8.57 35.77 19.36
CA ARG A 351 -8.64 34.67 18.37
C ARG A 351 -8.25 35.09 16.95
N GLU A 352 -8.73 36.24 16.50
CA GLU A 352 -8.53 36.71 15.12
C GLU A 352 -7.05 37.01 14.83
N GLY A 353 -6.36 37.67 15.77
CA GLY A 353 -4.96 38.07 15.61
C GLY A 353 -3.92 37.04 16.05
N ALA A 354 -4.32 35.85 16.53
CA ALA A 354 -3.36 34.87 17.04
C ALA A 354 -2.56 34.22 15.90
N THR A 355 -1.25 34.04 16.13
CA THR A 355 -0.43 33.13 15.30
C THR A 355 -0.92 31.72 15.51
N VAL A 356 -1.02 30.92 14.44
CA VAL A 356 -1.43 29.51 14.53
C VAL A 356 -0.35 28.60 13.96
N LEU A 357 0.13 27.69 14.79
CA LEU A 357 0.98 26.57 14.42
C LEU A 357 0.12 25.33 14.22
N GLY A 358 0.38 24.55 13.17
CA GLY A 358 -0.31 23.30 12.91
C GLY A 358 0.48 22.38 12.00
N TYR A 359 -0.11 21.25 11.63
CA TYR A 359 0.60 20.10 11.08
C TYR A 359 0.37 19.98 9.58
N GLY A 360 1.44 19.73 8.82
CA GLY A 360 1.39 19.42 7.39
C GLY A 360 0.99 17.95 7.12
N PRO A 361 0.82 17.56 5.84
CA PRO A 361 0.53 16.17 5.44
C PRO A 361 1.62 15.15 5.84
N ASP A 362 2.83 15.63 6.05
CA ASP A 362 3.98 14.86 6.54
C ASP A 362 4.03 14.79 8.08
N GLY A 363 3.08 15.42 8.77
CA GLY A 363 3.06 15.56 10.22
C GLY A 363 4.05 16.60 10.75
N ALA A 364 4.70 17.40 9.89
CA ALA A 364 5.62 18.43 10.35
C ALA A 364 4.85 19.67 10.83
N LEU A 365 5.26 20.21 11.98
CA LEU A 365 4.69 21.43 12.52
C LEU A 365 5.20 22.66 11.74
N SER A 366 4.29 23.53 11.33
CA SER A 366 4.58 24.78 10.61
C SER A 366 3.59 25.87 11.00
N THR A 367 3.91 27.13 10.64
CA THR A 367 2.97 28.24 10.80
C THR A 367 1.88 28.14 9.74
N LEU A 368 0.63 27.94 10.16
CA LEU A 368 -0.54 27.95 9.27
C LEU A 368 -1.12 29.36 9.11
N ARG A 369 -0.99 30.20 10.13
CA ARG A 369 -1.41 31.60 10.11
C ARG A 369 -0.43 32.49 10.86
N GLU A 370 0.08 33.51 10.19
CA GLU A 370 0.82 34.60 10.84
C GLU A 370 -0.12 35.45 11.69
N GLY A 371 0.25 35.69 12.94
CA GLY A 371 -0.53 36.50 13.88
C GLY A 371 -0.17 37.98 13.84
N THR A 372 -1.08 38.79 14.38
CA THR A 372 -0.93 40.24 14.59
C THR A 372 -0.98 40.64 16.06
N ASN A 373 -1.16 39.67 16.98
CA ASN A 373 -1.16 39.91 18.43
C ASN A 373 -0.14 39.01 19.15
N ASP A 374 -0.23 38.99 20.47
CA ASP A 374 0.67 38.34 21.42
C ASP A 374 0.31 36.88 21.73
N MET A 375 -0.64 36.27 21.01
CA MET A 375 -1.07 34.88 21.21
C MET A 375 -0.54 33.96 20.13
N ILE A 376 -0.04 32.80 20.55
CA ILE A 376 0.33 31.68 19.68
C ILE A 376 -0.56 30.50 20.04
N CYS A 377 -1.28 29.97 19.06
CA CYS A 377 -2.13 28.80 19.18
C CYS A 377 -1.50 27.60 18.46
N LEU A 378 -1.66 26.42 19.03
CA LEU A 378 -1.18 25.15 18.53
C LEU A 378 -2.39 24.28 18.22
N ALA A 379 -2.48 23.80 16.98
CA ALA A 379 -3.48 22.84 16.54
C ALA A 379 -3.34 21.49 17.23
N ASP A 380 -4.38 20.67 17.12
CA ASP A 380 -4.39 19.31 17.62
C ASP A 380 -3.36 18.46 16.86
N ASP A 381 -2.62 17.62 17.60
CA ASP A 381 -1.59 16.77 17.02
C ASP A 381 -2.26 15.54 16.38
N PRO A 382 -2.14 15.32 15.05
CA PRO A 382 -2.76 14.16 14.39
C PRO A 382 -2.26 12.81 14.90
N ALA A 383 -1.09 12.78 15.56
CA ALA A 383 -0.54 11.58 16.19
C ALA A 383 -1.06 11.36 17.63
N SER A 384 -1.83 12.30 18.18
CA SER A 384 -2.41 12.18 19.51
C SER A 384 -3.71 11.38 19.46
N ALA A 385 -3.83 10.38 20.33
CA ALA A 385 -5.09 9.66 20.54
C ALA A 385 -6.18 10.50 21.24
N SER A 386 -5.83 11.70 21.73
CA SER A 386 -6.76 12.59 22.43
C SER A 386 -6.77 13.97 21.78
N TRP A 387 -7.97 14.51 21.54
CA TRP A 387 -8.13 15.82 20.94
C TRP A 387 -7.80 16.93 21.96
N SER A 388 -6.83 17.79 21.62
CA SER A 388 -6.42 18.91 22.45
C SER A 388 -5.81 20.04 21.63
N VAL A 389 -6.25 21.27 21.86
CA VAL A 389 -5.61 22.48 21.33
C VAL A 389 -5.11 23.38 22.46
N ALA A 390 -4.11 24.20 22.19
CA ALA A 390 -3.54 25.08 23.20
C ALA A 390 -3.21 26.46 22.65
N CYS A 391 -3.39 27.51 23.44
CA CYS A 391 -2.92 28.85 23.11
C CYS A 391 -2.11 29.43 24.26
N TYR A 392 -1.03 30.14 23.99
CA TYR A 392 -0.17 30.73 25.01
C TYR A 392 0.33 32.10 24.57
N HIS A 393 0.69 32.92 25.55
CA HIS A 393 1.31 34.22 25.27
C HIS A 393 2.69 34.00 24.62
N ALA A 394 3.02 34.80 23.60
CA ALA A 394 4.21 34.65 22.77
C ALA A 394 5.53 34.62 23.56
N SER A 395 5.57 35.24 24.74
CA SER A 395 6.74 35.16 25.63
C SER A 395 7.07 33.74 26.13
N LEU A 396 6.15 32.78 26.01
CA LEU A 396 6.35 31.37 26.36
C LEU A 396 6.92 30.54 25.21
N ASP A 397 7.02 31.08 24.00
CA ASP A 397 7.31 30.26 22.81
C ASP A 397 8.65 29.53 22.90
N ALA A 398 9.71 30.19 23.37
CA ALA A 398 11.01 29.54 23.56
C ALA A 398 10.91 28.30 24.48
N PHE A 399 10.13 28.39 25.56
CA PHE A 399 9.90 27.28 26.49
C PHE A 399 9.04 26.16 25.88
N MET A 400 8.05 26.52 25.07
CA MET A 400 7.18 25.57 24.37
C MET A 400 7.91 24.86 23.25
N GLN A 401 8.65 25.61 22.41
CA GLN A 401 9.47 25.10 21.32
C GLN A 401 10.52 24.13 21.82
N ARG A 402 11.26 24.48 22.89
CA ARG A 402 12.24 23.56 23.48
C ARG A 402 11.62 22.23 23.90
N GLY A 403 10.36 22.26 24.39
CA GLY A 403 9.62 21.05 24.71
C GLY A 403 9.24 20.21 23.49
N ARG A 404 8.99 20.84 22.34
CA ARG A 404 8.75 20.14 21.06
C ARG A 404 10.03 19.51 20.53
N ASP A 405 11.14 20.26 20.56
CA ASP A 405 12.45 19.79 20.09
C ASP A 405 12.90 18.54 20.85
N LEU A 406 12.81 18.54 22.18
CA LEU A 406 13.18 17.39 23.01
C LEU A 406 12.32 16.14 22.70
N ARG A 407 11.03 16.31 22.39
CA ARG A 407 10.17 15.19 22.01
C ARG A 407 10.51 14.65 20.63
N ALA A 408 10.84 15.54 19.69
CA ALA A 408 11.33 15.14 18.37
C ALA A 408 12.67 14.37 18.45
N GLU A 409 13.49 14.66 19.47
CA GLU A 409 14.71 13.91 19.80
C GLU A 409 14.43 12.55 20.51
N GLY A 410 13.16 12.20 20.76
CA GLY A 410 12.77 10.93 21.40
C GLY A 410 12.73 10.98 22.94
N THR A 411 12.77 12.16 23.54
CA THR A 411 12.73 12.32 25.01
C THR A 411 11.32 12.13 25.56
N SER A 412 11.18 11.35 26.64
CA SER A 412 9.90 11.08 27.30
C SER A 412 9.35 12.31 28.06
N GLY A 413 8.03 12.38 28.28
CA GLY A 413 7.38 13.57 28.83
C GLY A 413 7.86 14.02 30.23
N ALA A 414 8.19 13.09 31.13
CA ALA A 414 8.72 13.44 32.46
C ALA A 414 10.14 14.03 32.35
N ASP A 415 10.96 13.48 31.45
CA ASP A 415 12.32 13.93 31.20
C ASP A 415 12.33 15.29 30.49
N VAL A 416 11.38 15.56 29.59
CA VAL A 416 11.21 16.87 28.94
C VAL A 416 11.01 18.00 29.96
N ASN A 417 10.21 17.77 31.01
CA ASN A 417 10.01 18.78 32.05
C ASN A 417 11.27 18.96 32.91
N ALA A 418 11.91 17.85 33.31
CA ALA A 418 13.12 17.90 34.11
C ALA A 418 14.26 18.67 33.41
N ILE A 419 14.48 18.41 32.12
CA ILE A 419 15.48 19.10 31.30
C ILE A 419 15.16 20.60 31.21
N ARG A 420 13.92 20.95 30.83
CA ARG A 420 13.55 22.37 30.69
C ARG A 420 13.62 23.13 32.01
N TRP A 421 13.23 22.53 33.13
CA TRP A 421 13.32 23.17 34.43
C TRP A 421 14.77 23.39 34.84
N LYS A 422 15.65 22.42 34.58
CA LYS A 422 17.08 22.60 34.77
C LYS A 422 17.65 23.72 33.90
N GLU A 423 17.26 23.79 32.62
CA GLU A 423 17.68 24.89 31.73
C GLU A 423 17.17 26.26 32.21
N VAL A 424 15.98 26.32 32.83
CA VAL A 424 15.47 27.54 33.46
C VAL A 424 16.27 27.89 34.73
N GLU A 425 16.62 26.92 35.56
CA GLU A 425 17.47 27.11 36.75
C GLU A 425 18.88 27.59 36.38
N ASP A 426 19.44 27.03 35.32
CA ASP A 426 20.76 27.36 34.79
C ASP A 426 20.73 28.68 33.96
N GLY A 427 19.55 29.25 33.71
CA GLY A 427 19.34 30.51 32.99
C GLY A 427 19.50 30.41 31.47
N THR A 428 19.57 29.21 30.91
CA THR A 428 19.71 28.95 29.47
C THR A 428 18.37 28.88 28.73
N LEU A 429 17.26 28.73 29.46
CA LEU A 429 15.90 28.77 28.93
C LEU A 429 15.05 29.80 29.69
N SER A 430 14.33 30.66 28.97
CA SER A 430 13.45 31.65 29.59
C SER A 430 12.09 31.06 29.92
N LEU A 431 11.62 31.26 31.15
CA LEU A 431 10.24 31.02 31.55
C LEU A 431 9.70 32.28 32.25
N PRO A 432 8.86 33.09 31.58
CA PRO A 432 8.36 34.34 32.16
C PRO A 432 7.36 34.11 33.29
N ARG A 433 7.44 34.95 34.33
CA ARG A 433 6.45 35.01 35.41
C ARG A 433 5.18 35.73 34.92
N GLY A 434 4.02 35.15 35.17
CA GLY A 434 2.70 35.70 34.84
C GLY A 434 2.20 35.39 33.42
N ALA A 435 2.99 34.69 32.60
CA ALA A 435 2.52 34.27 31.28
C ALA A 435 1.54 33.10 31.39
N ILE A 436 0.50 33.14 30.57
CA ILE A 436 -0.62 32.20 30.60
C ILE A 436 -0.60 31.23 29.41
N LEU A 437 -1.00 30.00 29.68
CA LEU A 437 -1.31 28.95 28.71
C LEU A 437 -2.77 28.52 28.93
N TYR A 438 -3.51 28.48 27.84
CA TYR A 438 -4.87 27.95 27.71
C TYR A 438 -4.78 26.57 27.08
N VAL A 439 -5.42 25.56 27.67
CA VAL A 439 -5.47 24.20 27.12
C VAL A 439 -6.93 23.76 27.04
N LEU A 440 -7.41 23.55 25.82
CA LEU A 440 -8.77 23.10 25.54
C LEU A 440 -8.74 21.63 25.10
N HIS A 441 -9.37 20.79 25.91
CA HIS A 441 -9.64 19.39 25.56
C HIS A 441 -11.07 19.21 25.05
N GLY A 442 -11.30 18.13 24.32
CA GLY A 442 -12.62 17.69 23.87
C GLY A 442 -12.60 16.21 23.48
N SER A 443 -13.78 15.66 23.18
CA SER A 443 -13.90 14.31 22.60
C SER A 443 -13.69 14.31 21.08
N ALA A 444 -14.02 15.42 20.41
CA ALA A 444 -13.75 15.65 18.99
C ALA A 444 -13.86 17.15 18.62
N TRP A 445 -13.39 17.51 17.43
CA TRP A 445 -13.76 18.75 16.73
C TRP A 445 -14.79 18.44 15.65
N ASP A 446 -15.93 19.13 15.70
CA ASP A 446 -16.93 19.09 14.66
C ASP A 446 -16.66 20.22 13.65
N ALA A 447 -16.15 19.85 12.48
CA ALA A 447 -15.84 20.80 11.42
C ALA A 447 -17.09 21.39 10.74
N GLU A 448 -18.26 20.75 10.84
CA GLU A 448 -19.51 21.25 10.26
C GLU A 448 -20.10 22.36 11.15
N THR A 449 -20.11 22.14 12.46
CA THR A 449 -20.63 23.13 13.42
C THR A 449 -19.59 24.13 13.90
N GLY A 450 -18.30 23.85 13.71
CA GLY A 450 -17.21 24.67 14.21
C GLY A 450 -17.09 24.64 15.74
N ALA A 451 -17.47 23.52 16.36
CA ALA A 451 -17.53 23.37 17.81
C ALA A 451 -16.67 22.19 18.31
N VAL A 452 -16.13 22.36 19.51
CA VAL A 452 -15.47 21.28 20.25
C VAL A 452 -16.56 20.48 20.98
N VAL A 453 -16.57 19.17 20.81
CA VAL A 453 -17.46 18.26 21.52
C VAL A 453 -16.92 18.02 22.93
N ASP A 454 -17.77 18.14 23.94
CA ASP A 454 -17.43 18.04 25.37
C ASP A 454 -16.23 18.92 25.81
N PRO A 455 -16.28 20.25 25.55
CA PRO A 455 -15.13 21.11 25.73
C PRO A 455 -14.73 21.25 27.19
N TYR A 456 -13.43 21.17 27.47
CA TYR A 456 -12.88 21.39 28.80
C TYR A 456 -11.62 22.25 28.76
N LEU A 457 -11.81 23.54 29.03
CA LEU A 457 -10.75 24.57 29.05
C LEU A 457 -10.10 24.66 30.42
N ARG A 458 -8.77 24.62 30.46
CA ARG A 458 -7.95 24.84 31.67
C ARG A 458 -6.97 25.97 31.44
N TRP A 459 -6.54 26.60 32.54
CA TRP A 459 -5.53 27.65 32.51
C TRP A 459 -4.32 27.26 33.36
N VAL A 460 -3.15 27.64 32.84
CA VAL A 460 -1.86 27.48 33.49
C VAL A 460 -1.17 28.84 33.48
N ILE A 461 -0.86 29.38 34.65
CA ILE A 461 -0.12 30.64 34.78
C ILE A 461 1.26 30.32 35.34
N TYR A 462 2.29 30.52 34.53
CA TYR A 462 3.67 30.21 34.92
C TYR A 462 4.17 31.21 35.95
N THR A 463 4.74 30.70 37.04
CA THR A 463 5.26 31.51 38.14
C THR A 463 6.51 30.84 38.73
N PRO A 464 7.60 30.73 37.94
CA PRO A 464 8.80 29.99 38.35
C PRO A 464 9.31 30.45 39.72
N PHE A 465 9.73 29.45 40.50
CA PHE A 465 10.24 29.55 41.87
C PHE A 465 9.26 30.02 42.95
N ALA A 466 8.00 30.29 42.62
CA ALA A 466 7.01 30.70 43.61
C ALA A 466 6.74 29.59 44.63
N THR A 467 6.52 29.97 45.90
CA THR A 467 6.14 29.06 46.98
C THR A 467 4.73 29.33 47.48
N ALA A 468 4.18 28.40 48.26
CA ALA A 468 2.86 28.58 48.88
C ALA A 468 2.89 29.73 49.91
N GLU A 469 4.02 29.94 50.59
CA GLU A 469 4.21 31.03 51.53
C GLU A 469 4.21 32.41 50.84
N GLU A 470 4.82 32.51 49.64
CA GLU A 470 4.84 33.76 48.85
C GLU A 470 3.45 34.09 48.28
N THR A 471 2.75 33.07 47.78
CA THR A 471 1.52 33.25 46.98
C THR A 471 0.23 33.13 47.78
N GLY A 472 0.26 32.46 48.93
CA GLY A 472 -0.93 32.09 49.71
C GLY A 472 -1.79 31.00 49.05
N LEU A 473 -1.36 30.44 47.92
CA LEU A 473 -2.11 29.41 47.19
C LEU A 473 -1.99 28.04 47.87
N PRO A 474 -3.06 27.21 47.85
CA PRO A 474 -2.97 25.84 48.30
C PRO A 474 -2.08 25.01 47.35
N LEU A 475 -1.53 23.90 47.85
CA LEU A 475 -0.71 22.97 47.05
C LEU A 475 -1.54 21.94 46.25
N ALA A 476 -2.86 21.97 46.40
CA ALA A 476 -3.79 21.11 45.69
C ALA A 476 -5.12 21.85 45.52
N GLN A 477 -5.86 21.51 44.48
CA GLN A 477 -7.22 22.00 44.26
C GLN A 477 -8.14 21.51 45.39
N ARG A 478 -8.91 22.41 46.02
CA ARG A 478 -9.87 22.04 47.07
C ARG A 478 -11.32 22.14 46.59
N ALA A 479 -11.60 23.02 45.62
CA ALA A 479 -12.88 23.10 44.91
C ALA A 479 -12.69 23.31 43.40
N PRO A 480 -13.66 22.88 42.56
CA PRO A 480 -13.66 23.18 41.14
C PRO A 480 -13.52 24.69 40.88
N GLY A 481 -12.64 25.06 39.94
CA GLY A 481 -12.32 26.45 39.61
C GLY A 481 -11.37 27.16 40.59
N GLU A 482 -11.07 26.57 41.75
CA GLU A 482 -10.12 27.18 42.70
C GLU A 482 -8.67 27.03 42.20
N PRO A 483 -7.89 28.13 42.17
CA PRO A 483 -6.48 28.08 41.79
C PRO A 483 -5.63 27.35 42.83
N TRP A 484 -4.64 26.59 42.39
CA TRP A 484 -3.61 26.00 43.27
C TRP A 484 -2.23 26.08 42.64
N LEU A 485 -1.20 26.03 43.49
CA LEU A 485 0.19 26.06 43.07
C LEU A 485 0.71 24.63 42.87
N MET A 486 1.22 24.34 41.68
CA MET A 486 1.96 23.11 41.39
C MET A 486 3.46 23.35 41.44
N SER A 487 4.20 22.31 41.84
CA SER A 487 5.68 22.30 41.88
C SER A 487 6.27 23.51 42.63
N PRO A 488 5.82 23.80 43.86
CA PRO A 488 6.26 24.98 44.61
C PRO A 488 7.79 24.99 44.79
N GLY A 489 8.39 26.18 44.64
CA GLY A 489 9.83 26.41 44.87
C GLY A 489 10.76 25.90 43.75
N THR A 490 10.24 25.32 42.67
CA THR A 490 11.05 24.89 41.52
C THR A 490 10.91 25.86 40.35
N ALA A 491 11.80 25.78 39.36
CA ALA A 491 11.62 26.49 38.09
C ALA A 491 10.30 26.16 37.39
N GLY A 492 9.70 24.99 37.69
CA GLY A 492 8.43 24.55 37.15
C GLY A 492 7.20 25.11 37.84
N ALA A 493 7.32 25.94 38.87
CA ALA A 493 6.18 26.42 39.64
C ALA A 493 5.15 27.14 38.75
N HIS A 494 3.88 26.76 38.86
CA HIS A 494 2.77 27.36 38.10
C HIS A 494 1.43 27.26 38.83
N ILE A 495 0.55 28.22 38.58
CA ILE A 495 -0.82 28.25 39.07
C ILE A 495 -1.69 27.48 38.10
N MET A 496 -2.36 26.44 38.56
CA MET A 496 -3.35 25.69 37.81
C MET A 496 -4.74 26.20 38.14
N ILE A 497 -5.59 26.35 37.12
CA ILE A 497 -7.02 26.67 37.27
C ILE A 497 -7.80 25.69 36.39
N THR A 498 -8.64 24.88 37.01
CA THR A 498 -9.46 23.87 36.33
C THR A 498 -10.93 24.05 36.72
N PRO A 499 -11.80 24.51 35.80
CA PRO A 499 -13.24 24.63 36.04
C PRO A 499 -13.89 23.32 36.48
N ALA A 500 -15.10 23.45 37.03
CA ALA A 500 -16.04 22.33 37.06
C ALA A 500 -16.30 21.82 35.64
N ARG A 501 -16.48 20.51 35.50
CA ARG A 501 -17.04 19.94 34.29
C ARG A 501 -18.55 20.12 34.37
N ASP A 502 -19.19 20.54 33.27
CA ASP A 502 -20.64 20.66 33.24
C ASP A 502 -21.28 19.32 33.64
N GLY A 503 -22.01 19.32 34.77
CA GLY A 503 -22.58 18.12 35.40
C GLY A 503 -22.04 17.76 36.80
N GLY A 504 -21.14 18.55 37.38
CA GLY A 504 -20.60 18.37 38.74
C GLY A 504 -20.92 19.49 39.71
#